data_AF-A0A0G1KVR6-F1
#
_entry.id   AF-A0A0G1KVR6-F1
#
_cell.length_a   1.000
_cell.length_b   1.000
_cell.length_c   1.000
_cell.angle_alpha   90.00
_cell.angle_beta   90.00
_cell.angle_gamma   90.00
#
_symmetry.space_group_name_H-M   'P 1'
#
loop_
_entity.id
_entity.type
_entity.pdbx_description
1 polymer ?
#
loop_
_entity_poly.entity_id
_entity_poly.type
_entity_poly.pdbx_seq_one_letter_code
_entity_poly.pdbx_strand_id
1 'polypeptide(L)'
;MFKNMMKNKVHAYRQAGFTLMELLIVIGVLGILAAGLLAAIDPFEQLKKARDTNNRSAAIELLGSTQRYYATHGYLPWFKMTGAVYDCLTTVIPLRVLDSAAPFSAVALSKSGGAGDTDMKTCIDSTLLLDGEIKDTFFEGLATTLYVASGSPTKAMVCFPPEGKSNLSDPQTKWVYDATAKTVDDSTACTVAQKSAGVCLQCFE
;
A
#
# COMPACT_ATOMS: atom_id res chain seq x y z
N MET A 1 -68.66 -48.73 8.47
CA MET A 1 -68.24 -47.38 8.01
C MET A 1 -66.81 -47.48 7.51
N PHE A 2 -66.54 -46.91 6.33
CA PHE A 2 -65.44 -47.28 5.43
C PHE A 2 -64.01 -47.07 5.97
N LYS A 3 -63.16 -48.06 5.69
CA LYS A 3 -61.70 -48.06 5.78
C LYS A 3 -61.13 -47.27 4.60
N ASN A 4 -60.24 -46.30 4.84
CA ASN A 4 -59.21 -45.90 3.88
C ASN A 4 -58.09 -45.13 4.60
N MET A 5 -57.00 -45.84 4.86
CA MET A 5 -55.75 -45.26 5.35
C MET A 5 -54.77 -45.24 4.17
N MET A 6 -54.54 -44.06 3.61
CA MET A 6 -53.55 -43.84 2.56
C MET A 6 -52.16 -44.18 3.12
N LYS A 7 -51.57 -45.27 2.64
CA LYS A 7 -50.17 -45.60 2.93
C LYS A 7 -49.27 -44.74 2.05
N ASN A 8 -48.73 -43.66 2.62
CA ASN A 8 -47.71 -42.84 1.98
C ASN A 8 -46.39 -43.64 1.93
N LYS A 9 -45.92 -44.00 0.74
CA LYS A 9 -44.64 -44.70 0.55
C LYS A 9 -43.51 -43.68 0.62
N VAL A 10 -42.89 -43.55 1.79
CA VAL A 10 -41.62 -42.84 1.93
C VAL A 10 -40.53 -43.67 1.24
N HIS A 11 -40.05 -43.22 0.07
CA HIS A 11 -38.89 -43.82 -0.58
C HIS A 11 -37.63 -43.43 0.19
N ALA A 12 -37.08 -44.37 0.97
CA ALA A 12 -35.76 -44.21 1.56
C ALA A 12 -34.69 -44.27 0.46
N TYR A 13 -34.13 -43.13 0.10
CA TYR A 13 -33.01 -43.05 -0.85
C TYR A 13 -31.77 -43.63 -0.16
N ARG A 14 -31.33 -44.83 -0.59
CA ARG A 14 -30.08 -45.43 -0.11
C ARG A 14 -28.92 -44.57 -0.61
N GLN A 15 -28.24 -43.88 0.28
CA GLN A 15 -26.99 -43.20 -0.04
C GLN A 15 -25.91 -44.26 -0.28
N ALA A 16 -25.49 -44.42 -1.54
CA ALA A 16 -24.36 -45.26 -1.90
C ALA A 16 -23.07 -44.55 -1.45
N GLY A 17 -22.21 -45.26 -0.73
CA GLY A 17 -20.89 -44.76 -0.35
C GLY A 17 -19.96 -44.71 -1.57
N PHE A 18 -19.02 -43.76 -1.58
CA PHE A 18 -17.97 -43.70 -2.59
C PHE A 18 -17.12 -44.97 -2.57
N THR A 19 -16.74 -45.43 -3.76
CA THR A 19 -15.81 -46.55 -3.89
C THR A 19 -14.38 -46.09 -3.54
N LEU A 20 -13.57 -47.00 -3.01
CA LEU A 20 -12.15 -46.72 -2.68
C LEU A 20 -11.38 -46.29 -3.93
N MET A 21 -11.72 -46.86 -5.10
CA MET A 21 -11.10 -46.55 -6.38
C MET A 21 -11.44 -45.13 -6.86
N GLU A 22 -12.69 -44.68 -6.71
CA GLU A 22 -13.07 -43.30 -7.05
C GLU A 22 -12.26 -42.29 -6.25
N LEU A 23 -12.08 -42.50 -4.94
CA LEU A 23 -11.31 -41.57 -4.12
C LEU A 23 -9.82 -41.57 -4.51
N LEU A 24 -9.26 -42.72 -4.84
CA LEU A 24 -7.87 -42.86 -5.27
C LEU A 24 -7.59 -42.13 -6.60
N ILE A 25 -8.48 -42.28 -7.58
CA ILE A 25 -8.36 -41.57 -8.86
C ILE A 25 -8.47 -40.07 -8.63
N VAL A 26 -9.41 -39.62 -7.79
CA VAL A 26 -9.63 -38.20 -7.51
C VAL A 26 -8.38 -37.55 -6.89
N ILE A 27 -7.78 -38.17 -5.87
CA ILE A 27 -6.55 -37.60 -5.28
C ILE A 27 -5.38 -37.63 -6.27
N GLY A 28 -5.32 -38.62 -7.16
CA GLY A 28 -4.33 -38.69 -8.23
C GLY A 28 -4.48 -37.55 -9.24
N VAL A 29 -5.71 -37.31 -9.71
CA VAL A 29 -6.01 -36.21 -10.64
C VAL A 29 -5.80 -34.85 -9.96
N LEU A 30 -6.26 -34.67 -8.72
CA LEU A 30 -6.04 -33.45 -7.95
C LEU A 30 -4.54 -33.18 -7.73
N GLY A 31 -3.74 -34.21 -7.49
CA GLY A 31 -2.29 -34.09 -7.34
C GLY A 31 -1.61 -33.56 -8.60
N ILE A 32 -1.96 -34.11 -9.77
CA ILE A 32 -1.39 -33.67 -11.06
C ILE A 32 -1.81 -32.23 -11.39
N LEU A 33 -3.10 -31.90 -11.17
CA LEU A 33 -3.60 -30.54 -11.40
C LEU A 33 -2.94 -29.51 -10.48
N ALA A 34 -2.76 -29.84 -9.19
CA ALA A 34 -2.10 -28.96 -8.23
C ALA A 34 -0.63 -28.72 -8.59
N ALA A 35 0.10 -29.76 -9.00
CA ALA A 35 1.49 -29.63 -9.45
C ALA A 35 1.61 -28.76 -10.70
N GLY A 36 0.71 -28.94 -11.67
CA GLY A 36 0.66 -28.10 -12.88
C GLY A 36 0.37 -26.63 -12.58
N LEU A 37 -0.55 -26.36 -11.65
CA LEU A 37 -0.88 -24.99 -11.23
C LEU A 37 0.31 -24.27 -10.57
N LEU A 38 1.01 -24.95 -9.66
CA LEU A 38 2.21 -24.40 -8.99
C LEU A 38 3.37 -24.19 -9.97
N ALA A 39 3.46 -24.97 -11.05
CA ALA A 39 4.45 -24.75 -12.09
C ALA A 39 4.12 -23.52 -12.96
N ALA A 40 2.85 -23.14 -13.08
CA ALA A 40 2.39 -22.03 -13.90
C ALA A 40 2.38 -20.67 -13.15
N ILE A 41 2.27 -20.67 -11.82
CA ILE A 41 2.18 -19.46 -10.99
C ILE A 41 3.47 -19.30 -10.17
N ASP A 42 4.04 -18.09 -10.17
CA ASP A 42 5.07 -17.68 -9.22
C ASP A 42 4.39 -17.19 -7.93
N PRO A 43 4.33 -17.99 -6.85
CA PRO A 43 3.62 -17.60 -5.63
C PRO A 43 4.25 -16.39 -4.95
N PHE A 44 5.57 -16.20 -5.08
CA PHE A 44 6.26 -15.07 -4.50
C PHE A 44 5.92 -13.77 -5.24
N GLU A 45 5.79 -13.83 -6.56
CA GLU A 45 5.34 -12.68 -7.36
C GLU A 45 3.92 -12.24 -6.96
N GLN A 46 3.03 -13.18 -6.68
CA GLN A 46 1.67 -12.84 -6.24
C GLN A 46 1.65 -12.18 -4.86
N LEU A 47 2.51 -12.62 -3.94
CA LEU A 47 2.68 -11.97 -2.63
C LEU A 47 3.23 -10.55 -2.77
N LYS A 48 4.20 -10.32 -3.66
CA LYS A 48 4.74 -8.98 -3.95
C LYS A 48 3.67 -8.04 -4.49
N LYS A 49 2.83 -8.51 -5.43
CA LYS A 49 1.70 -7.73 -5.93
C LYS A 49 0.68 -7.39 -4.85
N ALA A 50 0.41 -8.32 -3.93
CA ALA A 50 -0.47 -8.07 -2.79
C ALA A 50 0.12 -6.97 -1.87
N ARG A 51 1.42 -7.02 -1.59
CA ARG A 51 2.12 -5.96 -0.82
C ARG A 51 2.09 -4.62 -1.52
N ASP A 52 2.36 -4.59 -2.83
CA ASP A 52 2.30 -3.35 -3.61
C ASP A 52 0.90 -2.74 -3.59
N THR A 53 -0.14 -3.58 -3.63
CA THR A 53 -1.53 -3.11 -3.49
C THR A 53 -1.74 -2.43 -2.14
N ASN A 54 -1.24 -3.02 -1.05
CA ASN A 54 -1.33 -2.44 0.29
C ASN A 54 -0.51 -1.14 0.40
N ASN A 55 0.72 -1.11 -0.14
CA ASN A 55 1.60 0.06 -0.13
C ASN A 55 0.99 1.21 -0.93
N ARG A 56 0.40 0.92 -2.08
CA ARG A 56 -0.34 1.88 -2.90
C ARG A 56 -1.55 2.43 -2.16
N SER A 57 -2.33 1.57 -1.51
CA SER A 57 -3.48 2.00 -0.70
C SER A 57 -3.05 2.94 0.43
N ALA A 58 -1.95 2.63 1.14
CA ALA A 58 -1.42 3.48 2.18
C ALA A 58 -0.93 4.84 1.64
N ALA A 59 -0.26 4.85 0.48
CA ALA A 59 0.17 6.09 -0.17
C ALA A 59 -1.03 6.97 -0.57
N ILE A 60 -2.09 6.38 -1.13
CA ILE A 60 -3.31 7.09 -1.51
C ILE A 60 -4.09 7.59 -0.27
N GLU A 61 -4.14 6.81 0.81
CA GLU A 61 -4.77 7.24 2.07
C GLU A 61 -4.07 8.48 2.66
N LEU A 62 -2.73 8.47 2.66
CA LEU A 62 -1.95 9.61 3.14
C LEU A 62 -2.08 10.84 2.22
N LEU A 63 -2.03 10.64 0.90
CA LEU A 63 -2.24 11.73 -0.05
C LEU A 63 -3.64 12.34 0.10
N GLY A 64 -4.67 11.49 0.16
CA GLY A 64 -6.05 11.94 0.29
C GLY A 64 -6.33 12.65 1.62
N SER A 65 -5.77 12.18 2.74
CA SER A 65 -5.89 12.87 4.04
C SER A 65 -5.18 14.22 4.01
N THR A 66 -4.00 14.30 3.40
CA THR A 66 -3.28 15.55 3.16
C THR A 66 -4.10 16.54 2.32
N GLN A 67 -4.73 16.08 1.25
CA GLN A 67 -5.57 16.93 0.38
C GLN A 67 -6.84 17.42 1.10
N ARG A 68 -7.49 16.58 1.91
CA ARG A 68 -8.66 16.99 2.72
C ARG A 68 -8.28 18.01 3.78
N TYR A 69 -7.16 17.82 4.46
CA TYR A 69 -6.60 18.80 5.39
C TYR A 69 -6.33 20.14 4.69
N TYR A 70 -5.70 20.12 3.50
CA TYR A 70 -5.47 21.33 2.72
C TYR A 70 -6.79 22.04 2.35
N ALA A 71 -7.83 21.29 1.98
CA ALA A 71 -9.12 21.86 1.61
C ALA A 71 -9.82 22.59 2.78
N THR A 72 -9.59 22.16 4.02
CA THR A 72 -10.18 22.79 5.22
C THR A 72 -9.31 23.90 5.80
N HIS A 73 -7.99 23.76 5.71
CA HIS A 73 -7.03 24.67 6.36
C HIS A 73 -6.36 25.68 5.42
N GLY A 74 -6.29 25.38 4.12
CA GLY A 74 -5.62 26.21 3.11
C GLY A 74 -4.10 26.06 3.06
N TYR A 75 -3.53 25.10 3.80
CA TYR A 75 -2.11 24.77 3.82
C TYR A 75 -1.89 23.28 4.04
N LEU A 76 -0.75 22.74 3.59
CA LEU A 76 -0.41 21.34 3.77
C LEU A 76 -0.05 21.05 5.25
N PRO A 77 -0.24 19.82 5.76
CA PRO A 77 -0.07 19.48 7.17
C PRO A 77 1.30 19.83 7.76
N TRP A 78 2.36 19.78 6.93
CA TRP A 78 3.72 20.11 7.34
C TRP A 78 4.07 21.61 7.22
N PHE A 79 3.19 22.47 6.69
CA PHE A 79 3.39 23.91 6.63
C PHE A 79 2.89 24.59 7.91
N LYS A 80 3.65 25.59 8.40
CA LYS A 80 3.25 26.41 9.53
C LYS A 80 2.44 27.62 9.04
N MET A 81 1.22 27.80 9.56
CA MET A 81 0.60 29.13 9.58
C MET A 81 0.99 29.90 10.84
N THR A 82 1.12 31.22 10.72
CA THR A 82 1.27 32.12 11.87
C THR A 82 0.10 31.92 12.84
N GLY A 83 0.38 31.45 14.06
CA GLY A 83 -0.64 31.21 15.09
C GLY A 83 -1.17 29.77 15.20
N ALA A 84 -0.65 28.81 14.41
CA ALA A 84 -1.00 27.39 14.57
C ALA A 84 -0.53 26.83 15.94
N VAL A 85 -1.36 25.99 16.57
CA VAL A 85 -1.10 25.37 17.89
C VAL A 85 0.05 24.37 17.85
N TYR A 86 0.26 23.72 16.69
CA TYR A 86 1.31 22.74 16.47
C TYR A 86 2.25 23.18 15.35
N ASP A 87 3.52 22.84 15.50
CA ASP A 87 4.53 23.14 14.50
C ASP A 87 5.41 21.93 14.27
N CYS A 88 5.47 21.45 13.04
CA CYS A 88 6.39 20.41 12.59
C CYS A 88 7.85 20.95 12.50
N LEU A 89 8.20 21.97 13.29
CA LEU A 89 9.24 22.99 13.05
C LEU A 89 10.67 22.43 13.00
N THR A 90 10.98 21.33 13.70
CA THR A 90 12.37 20.90 13.82
C THR A 90 12.80 19.86 12.79
N THR A 91 11.87 19.19 12.11
CA THR A 91 12.20 17.87 11.54
C THR A 91 11.54 17.50 10.21
N VAL A 92 10.75 18.40 9.60
CA VAL A 92 10.25 18.26 8.20
C VAL A 92 10.63 19.43 7.30
N ILE A 93 11.67 20.18 7.69
CA ILE A 93 12.22 21.36 6.99
C ILE A 93 12.35 21.15 5.47
N PRO A 94 12.78 19.99 4.94
CA PRO A 94 12.86 19.78 3.50
C PRO A 94 11.52 20.03 2.80
N LEU A 95 10.39 19.55 3.33
CA LEU A 95 9.08 19.64 2.65
C LEU A 95 8.53 21.07 2.50
N ARG A 96 9.15 22.05 3.17
CA ARG A 96 8.77 23.47 3.11
C ARG A 96 9.58 24.27 2.08
N VAL A 97 10.58 23.64 1.45
CA VAL A 97 11.36 24.29 0.39
C VAL A 97 10.46 24.48 -0.83
N LEU A 98 10.43 25.72 -1.34
CA LEU A 98 9.69 26.04 -2.56
C LEU A 98 10.51 25.56 -3.76
N ASP A 99 10.16 24.40 -4.29
CA ASP A 99 10.65 23.84 -5.54
C ASP A 99 9.48 23.58 -6.52
N SER A 100 9.62 24.02 -7.78
CA SER A 100 8.56 23.91 -8.80
C SER A 100 8.85 22.81 -9.82
N ALA A 101 9.95 22.08 -9.66
CA ALA A 101 10.41 21.00 -10.50
C ALA A 101 11.29 20.05 -9.68
N ALA A 102 11.34 18.78 -10.09
CA ALA A 102 12.24 17.81 -9.48
C ALA A 102 13.71 18.31 -9.53
N PRO A 103 14.53 18.00 -8.52
CA PRO A 103 14.24 17.13 -7.37
C PRO A 103 13.36 17.79 -6.31
N PHE A 104 12.31 17.09 -5.88
CA PHE A 104 11.40 17.54 -4.81
C PHE A 104 11.96 17.15 -3.45
N SER A 105 11.88 18.04 -2.48
CA SER A 105 12.24 17.70 -1.10
C SER A 105 11.35 16.60 -0.54
N ALA A 106 11.93 15.63 0.19
CA ALA A 106 11.23 14.43 0.64
C ALA A 106 11.59 13.99 2.06
N VAL A 107 10.65 13.29 2.69
CA VAL A 107 10.78 12.69 4.02
C VAL A 107 10.29 11.24 3.95
N ALA A 108 11.08 10.33 4.51
CA ALA A 108 10.72 8.93 4.65
C ALA A 108 9.71 8.74 5.80
N LEU A 109 8.77 7.80 5.61
CA LEU A 109 7.79 7.37 6.59
C LEU A 109 7.75 5.86 6.67
N SER A 110 8.26 5.32 7.76
CA SER A 110 8.21 3.90 8.05
C SER A 110 7.33 3.59 9.26
N LYS A 111 7.03 2.30 9.43
CA LYS A 111 6.55 1.78 10.70
C LYS A 111 7.64 1.99 11.75
N SER A 112 7.45 3.00 12.61
CA SER A 112 8.28 3.42 13.76
C SER A 112 9.71 2.83 13.85
N GLY A 113 10.75 3.65 13.68
CA GLY A 113 12.12 3.23 14.04
C GLY A 113 13.28 4.09 13.52
N GLY A 114 13.08 4.96 12.53
CA GLY A 114 14.12 5.86 12.02
C GLY A 114 14.09 7.28 12.60
N ALA A 115 15.24 7.95 12.62
CA ALA A 115 15.30 9.40 12.83
C ALA A 115 14.65 10.12 11.63
N GLY A 116 13.67 10.98 11.86
CA GLY A 116 12.79 11.56 10.83
C GLY A 116 11.39 10.93 10.77
N ASP A 117 11.25 9.64 11.04
CA ASP A 117 9.94 8.95 11.09
C ASP A 117 9.14 9.38 12.32
N THR A 118 9.80 9.46 13.49
CA THR A 118 9.15 9.85 14.76
C THR A 118 8.60 11.27 14.68
N ASP A 119 9.33 12.13 14.00
CA ASP A 119 8.99 13.53 13.84
C ASP A 119 7.85 13.76 12.88
N MET A 120 7.90 13.14 11.69
CA MET A 120 6.77 13.22 10.77
C MET A 120 5.54 12.51 11.35
N LYS A 121 5.73 11.41 12.10
CA LYS A 121 4.62 10.81 12.84
C LYS A 121 4.00 11.81 13.81
N THR A 122 4.81 12.52 14.60
CA THR A 122 4.31 13.55 15.52
C THR A 122 3.59 14.67 14.77
N CYS A 123 4.11 15.08 13.61
CA CYS A 123 3.48 16.07 12.73
C CYS A 123 2.09 15.60 12.24
N ILE A 124 2.01 14.38 11.69
CA ILE A 124 0.77 13.76 11.19
C ILE A 124 -0.21 13.54 12.35
N ASP A 125 0.26 13.09 13.51
CA ASP A 125 -0.56 12.88 14.71
C ASP A 125 -1.17 14.22 15.21
N SER A 126 -0.42 15.31 15.09
CA SER A 126 -0.86 16.65 15.56
C SER A 126 -1.68 17.43 14.52
N THR A 127 -1.86 16.89 13.32
CA THR A 127 -2.58 17.54 12.20
C THR A 127 -3.66 16.63 11.65
N LEU A 128 -3.27 15.68 10.79
CA LEU A 128 -4.20 14.77 10.12
C LEU A 128 -4.97 13.89 11.12
N LEU A 129 -4.31 13.35 12.15
CA LEU A 129 -4.99 12.51 13.12
C LEU A 129 -5.90 13.33 14.03
N LEU A 130 -5.45 14.52 14.44
CA LEU A 130 -6.21 15.42 15.30
C LEU A 130 -7.55 15.81 14.64
N ASP A 131 -7.54 16.03 13.34
CA ASP A 131 -8.73 16.37 12.56
C ASP A 131 -9.54 15.13 12.12
N GLY A 132 -9.09 13.93 12.46
CA GLY A 132 -9.73 12.67 12.06
C GLY A 132 -9.58 12.33 10.59
N GLU A 133 -8.63 12.94 9.89
CA GLU A 133 -8.37 12.71 8.47
C GLU A 133 -7.63 11.40 8.20
N ILE A 134 -6.92 10.87 9.19
CA ILE A 134 -6.17 9.62 9.13
C ILE A 134 -6.36 8.80 10.41
N LYS A 135 -6.23 7.48 10.31
CA LYS A 135 -6.36 6.58 11.47
C LYS A 135 -5.10 6.60 12.34
N ASP A 136 -5.27 6.42 13.65
CA ASP A 136 -4.17 6.27 14.62
C ASP A 136 -3.28 5.05 14.32
N THR A 137 -3.87 3.98 13.78
CA THR A 137 -3.15 2.77 13.37
C THR A 137 -2.45 2.86 12.01
N PHE A 138 -2.47 4.01 11.33
CA PHE A 138 -1.92 4.16 9.98
C PHE A 138 -0.46 3.70 9.90
N PHE A 139 0.40 4.22 10.77
CA PHE A 139 1.83 3.88 10.80
C PHE A 139 2.08 2.40 11.14
N GLU A 140 1.23 1.80 11.96
CA GLU A 140 1.34 0.38 12.32
C GLU A 140 1.00 -0.56 11.16
N GLY A 141 0.14 -0.09 10.23
CA GLY A 141 -0.25 -0.79 9.02
C GLY A 141 0.75 -0.69 7.87
N LEU A 142 1.80 0.14 8.00
CA LEU A 142 2.82 0.27 6.96
C LEU A 142 3.69 -0.99 6.88
N ALA A 143 3.68 -1.61 5.70
CA ALA A 143 4.54 -2.76 5.39
C ALA A 143 5.88 -2.35 4.77
N THR A 144 6.00 -1.10 4.31
CA THR A 144 7.20 -0.52 3.69
C THR A 144 7.35 0.95 4.06
N THR A 145 8.50 1.52 3.74
CA THR A 145 8.73 2.96 3.84
C THR A 145 8.01 3.68 2.70
N LEU A 146 7.13 4.62 3.05
CA LEU A 146 6.60 5.61 2.12
C LEU A 146 7.52 6.82 2.09
N TYR A 147 7.48 7.59 1.01
CA TYR A 147 8.19 8.85 0.91
C TYR A 147 7.18 9.95 0.61
N VAL A 148 7.08 10.94 1.49
CA VAL A 148 6.30 12.14 1.22
C VAL A 148 7.24 13.16 0.64
N ALA A 149 6.93 13.65 -0.55
CA ALA A 149 7.63 14.72 -1.21
C ALA A 149 6.72 15.93 -1.37
N SER A 150 7.28 17.12 -1.23
CA SER A 150 6.55 18.38 -1.34
C SER A 150 7.54 19.46 -1.73
N GLY A 151 7.17 20.20 -2.77
CA GLY A 151 7.91 21.34 -3.29
C GLY A 151 7.15 22.65 -3.26
N SER A 152 5.86 22.59 -2.94
CA SER A 152 4.96 23.73 -3.08
C SER A 152 4.03 23.76 -1.89
N PRO A 153 3.55 24.94 -1.47
CA PRO A 153 2.56 25.03 -0.40
C PRO A 153 1.22 24.36 -0.77
N THR A 154 1.07 23.89 -2.00
CA THR A 154 -0.18 23.36 -2.57
C THR A 154 -0.06 21.96 -3.17
N LYS A 155 1.16 21.43 -3.33
CA LYS A 155 1.37 20.12 -3.97
C LYS A 155 2.12 19.20 -3.03
N ALA A 156 1.51 18.05 -2.78
CA ALA A 156 2.10 16.94 -2.06
C ALA A 156 2.14 15.73 -2.98
N MET A 157 3.19 14.93 -2.84
CA MET A 157 3.37 13.69 -3.56
C MET A 157 3.69 12.61 -2.53
N VAL A 158 3.11 11.43 -2.68
CA VAL A 158 3.40 10.27 -1.83
C VAL A 158 3.87 9.12 -2.70
N CYS A 159 5.02 8.57 -2.36
CA CYS A 159 5.69 7.54 -3.12
C CYS A 159 5.87 6.27 -2.29
N PHE A 160 5.90 5.12 -2.97
CA PHE A 160 6.28 3.85 -2.37
C PHE A 160 7.20 3.06 -3.32
N PRO A 161 8.10 2.21 -2.78
CA PRO A 161 8.91 1.30 -3.58
C PRO A 161 8.11 0.04 -3.95
N PRO A 162 7.84 -0.22 -5.24
CA PRO A 162 7.17 -1.45 -5.66
C PRO A 162 8.11 -2.67 -5.61
N GLU A 163 7.58 -3.83 -5.25
CA GLU A 163 8.29 -5.12 -5.23
C GLU A 163 7.94 -6.01 -6.43
N GLY A 164 6.70 -5.92 -6.93
CA GLY A 164 6.18 -6.76 -7.99
C GLY A 164 6.74 -6.39 -9.37
N LYS A 165 7.01 -7.40 -10.21
CA LYS A 165 7.56 -7.22 -11.56
C LYS A 165 6.67 -6.32 -12.41
N SER A 166 5.33 -6.42 -12.28
CA SER A 166 4.40 -5.59 -13.05
C SER A 166 4.55 -4.11 -12.71
N ASN A 167 4.60 -3.76 -11.42
CA ASN A 167 4.73 -2.37 -11.00
C ASN A 167 6.15 -1.85 -11.25
N LEU A 168 7.19 -2.69 -11.09
CA LEU A 168 8.56 -2.34 -11.47
C LEU A 168 8.71 -2.08 -12.99
N SER A 169 7.94 -2.77 -13.83
CA SER A 169 7.90 -2.54 -15.28
C SER A 169 7.01 -1.35 -15.69
N ASP A 170 6.20 -0.83 -14.78
CA ASP A 170 5.31 0.30 -15.04
C ASP A 170 6.13 1.58 -15.33
N PRO A 171 5.80 2.34 -16.39
CA PRO A 171 6.45 3.62 -16.69
C PRO A 171 6.37 4.66 -15.58
N GLN A 172 5.39 4.55 -14.66
CA GLN A 172 5.24 5.43 -13.50
C GLN A 172 6.28 5.14 -12.40
N THR A 173 6.93 3.97 -12.44
CA THR A 173 8.04 3.62 -11.54
C THR A 173 9.34 4.22 -12.09
N LYS A 174 9.39 5.54 -12.08
CA LYS A 174 10.48 6.36 -12.63
C LYS A 174 11.21 7.21 -11.59
N TRP A 175 10.64 7.34 -10.40
CA TRP A 175 11.15 8.20 -9.34
C TRP A 175 12.24 7.50 -8.54
N VAL A 176 13.19 8.26 -7.99
CA VAL A 176 14.27 7.76 -7.14
C VAL A 176 14.40 8.63 -5.90
N TYR A 177 14.55 8.02 -4.73
CA TYR A 177 14.87 8.74 -3.50
C TYR A 177 16.39 8.82 -3.30
N ASP A 178 16.90 10.04 -3.17
CA ASP A 178 18.27 10.30 -2.73
C ASP A 178 18.29 10.46 -1.21
N ALA A 179 18.85 9.48 -0.50
CA ALA A 179 18.93 9.50 0.96
C ALA A 179 19.89 10.57 1.50
N THR A 180 20.85 11.03 0.70
CA THR A 180 21.83 12.06 1.08
C THR A 180 21.21 13.45 0.92
N ALA A 181 20.60 13.72 -0.23
CA ALA A 181 19.93 14.98 -0.51
C ALA A 181 18.54 15.09 0.13
N LYS A 182 17.95 13.96 0.54
CA LYS A 182 16.57 13.84 1.02
C LYS A 182 15.57 14.38 0.01
N THR A 183 15.72 13.94 -1.23
CA THR A 183 14.88 14.38 -2.35
C THR A 183 14.33 13.19 -3.13
N VAL A 184 13.23 13.41 -3.82
CA VAL A 184 12.68 12.50 -4.83
C VAL A 184 12.83 13.15 -6.19
N ASP A 185 13.46 12.44 -7.12
CA ASP A 185 13.78 12.92 -8.45
C ASP A 185 13.25 11.98 -9.55
N ASP A 186 12.82 12.53 -10.69
CA ASP A 186 12.52 11.79 -11.92
C ASP A 186 13.45 12.14 -13.10
N SER A 187 14.42 13.04 -12.90
CA SER A 187 15.33 13.50 -13.95
C SER A 187 16.25 12.38 -14.47
N THR A 188 16.60 11.42 -13.61
CA THR A 188 17.26 10.18 -13.99
C THR A 188 16.24 9.05 -14.00
N ALA A 189 15.72 8.73 -15.18
CA ALA A 189 14.82 7.59 -15.36
C ALA A 189 15.38 6.36 -14.65
N CYS A 190 14.57 5.73 -13.79
CA CYS A 190 15.07 4.69 -12.91
C CYS A 190 15.73 3.53 -13.67
N THR A 191 17.02 3.32 -13.42
CA THR A 191 17.82 2.32 -14.13
C THR A 191 17.45 0.89 -13.76
N VAL A 192 17.81 -0.08 -14.61
CA VAL A 192 17.59 -1.53 -14.32
C VAL A 192 18.27 -1.94 -13.00
N ALA A 193 19.47 -1.42 -12.72
CA ALA A 193 20.18 -1.67 -11.48
C ALA A 193 19.40 -1.13 -10.25
N GLN A 194 18.83 0.07 -10.37
CA GLN A 194 18.01 0.67 -9.32
C GLN A 194 16.68 -0.07 -9.12
N LYS A 195 16.06 -0.56 -10.20
CA LYS A 195 14.88 -1.44 -10.11
C LYS A 195 15.21 -2.74 -9.37
N SER A 196 16.37 -3.34 -9.67
CA SER A 196 16.83 -4.55 -8.96
C SER A 196 17.26 -4.29 -7.51
N ALA A 197 17.67 -3.06 -7.18
CA ALA A 197 18.03 -2.65 -5.82
C ALA A 197 16.82 -2.18 -4.99
N GLY A 198 15.62 -2.11 -5.58
CA GLY A 198 14.40 -1.67 -4.88
C GLY A 198 14.37 -0.19 -4.51
N VAL A 199 15.15 0.65 -5.21
CA VAL A 199 15.25 2.09 -4.91
C VAL A 199 14.38 2.96 -5.82
N CYS A 200 13.75 2.36 -6.84
CA CYS A 200 12.76 3.06 -7.65
C CYS A 200 11.45 3.21 -6.88
N LEU A 201 10.76 4.30 -7.13
CA LEU A 201 9.49 4.62 -6.51
C LEU A 201 8.41 4.85 -7.56
N GLN A 202 7.19 4.50 -7.19
CA GLN A 202 5.98 4.95 -7.86
C GLN A 202 5.33 6.00 -6.96
N CYS A 203 5.03 7.16 -7.53
CA CYS A 203 4.51 8.31 -6.80
C CYS A 203 3.11 8.71 -7.26
N PHE A 204 2.33 9.28 -6.35
CA PHE A 204 0.99 9.82 -6.59
C PHE A 204 0.95 11.27 -6.11
N GLU A 205 0.34 12.15 -6.90
CA GLU A 205 0.17 13.59 -6.65
C GLU A 205 -1.32 13.99 -6.73
#